data_AF-A0A4Q3SW78-F1
#
_entry.id   AF-A0A4Q3SW78-F1
#
_cell.length_a   1.000
_cell.length_b   1.000
_cell.length_c   1.000
_cell.angle_alpha   90.00
_cell.angle_beta   90.00
_cell.angle_gamma   90.00
#
_symmetry.space_group_name_H-M   'P 1'
#
loop_
_entity.id
_entity.type
_entity.pdbx_description
1 polymer ?
#
loop_
_entity_poly.entity_id
_entity_poly.type
_entity_poly.pdbx_seq_one_letter_code
_entity_poly.pdbx_strand_id
1 'polypeptide(L)'
;MIRFVNIVVLLLLLNSSYSQITEEGLKQAASRVVIHNAEKDFLPIADVSRWHAAVIHSGDEHALVFDSIANKYLNVDVFKIPAVNTDSLLFALHDQLKFYDLVIVRAGSNPLTPAISAFFGRLSLDTTRKLITVGDNLNLISCADLQSELNT
;
A
#
# COMPACT_ATOMS: atom_id res chain seq x y z
N MET A 1 23.51 11.27 -9.08
CA MET A 1 22.23 11.44 -9.81
C MET A 1 21.15 10.76 -8.98
N ILE A 2 20.43 11.53 -8.16
CA ILE A 2 19.40 11.01 -7.25
C ILE A 2 18.16 10.74 -8.10
N ARG A 3 17.70 9.47 -8.14
CA ARG A 3 16.48 9.09 -8.85
C ARG A 3 15.32 9.18 -7.87
N PHE A 4 14.54 10.25 -7.95
CA PHE A 4 13.25 10.32 -7.26
C PHE A 4 12.27 9.40 -8.00
N VAL A 5 11.98 8.24 -7.42
CA VAL A 5 10.82 7.44 -7.83
C VAL A 5 9.65 8.00 -7.05
N ASN A 6 8.80 8.76 -7.73
CA ASN A 6 7.56 9.19 -7.11
C ASN A 6 6.69 7.94 -6.93
N ILE A 7 6.58 7.41 -5.71
CA ILE A 7 5.79 6.21 -5.44
C ILE A 7 4.34 6.41 -5.87
N VAL A 8 3.86 7.67 -5.91
CA VAL A 8 2.58 8.03 -6.52
C VAL A 8 2.53 7.59 -7.98
N VAL A 9 3.57 7.79 -8.79
CA VAL A 9 3.64 7.28 -10.18
C VAL A 9 3.58 5.75 -10.24
N LEU A 10 4.18 5.06 -9.28
CA LEU A 10 4.09 3.61 -9.16
C LEU A 10 2.65 3.14 -8.84
N LEU A 11 1.97 3.87 -7.95
CA LEU A 11 0.56 3.67 -7.58
C LEU A 11 -0.40 4.06 -8.71
N LEU A 12 -0.01 5.01 -9.56
CA LEU A 12 -0.79 5.53 -10.68
C LEU A 12 -0.89 4.60 -11.87
N LEU A 13 0.12 3.76 -12.08
CA LEU A 13 0.14 2.78 -13.17
C LEU A 13 -0.90 1.65 -13.00
N LEU A 14 -1.70 1.67 -11.93
CA LEU A 14 -2.58 0.57 -11.53
C LEU A 14 -4.08 0.90 -11.57
N ASN A 15 -4.43 2.18 -11.60
CA ASN A 15 -5.83 2.63 -11.70
C ASN A 15 -6.29 2.82 -13.17
N SER A 16 -5.43 2.50 -14.14
CA SER A 16 -5.75 2.63 -15.57
C SER A 16 -5.65 1.26 -16.25
N SER A 17 -6.75 0.83 -16.88
CA SER A 17 -6.82 -0.40 -17.67
C SER A 17 -5.72 -0.42 -18.75
N TYR A 18 -4.91 -1.46 -18.72
CA TYR A 18 -3.55 -1.51 -19.28
C TYR A 18 -3.48 -1.79 -20.79
N SER A 19 -4.26 -1.12 -21.64
CA SER A 19 -4.12 -1.33 -23.09
C SER A 19 -3.27 -0.27 -23.80
N GLN A 20 -3.21 0.98 -23.34
CA GLN A 20 -2.25 2.00 -23.82
C GLN A 20 -2.04 3.09 -22.76
N ILE A 21 -0.96 3.03 -21.99
CA ILE A 21 -0.60 4.14 -21.08
C ILE A 21 -0.08 5.28 -21.95
N THR A 22 -0.97 6.21 -22.30
CA THR A 22 -0.60 7.48 -22.89
C THR A 22 -0.14 8.43 -21.79
N GLU A 23 0.69 9.43 -22.13
CA GLU A 23 1.08 10.49 -21.21
C GLU A 23 -0.16 11.18 -20.61
N GLU A 24 -1.20 11.35 -21.42
CA GLU A 24 -2.48 11.91 -21.01
C GLU A 24 -3.24 11.00 -20.03
N GLY A 25 -3.26 9.68 -20.27
CA GLY A 25 -3.83 8.71 -19.33
C GLY A 25 -3.10 8.70 -17.99
N LEU A 26 -1.77 8.87 -18.00
CA LEU A 26 -0.98 8.98 -16.78
C LEU A 26 -1.30 10.29 -16.01
N LYS A 27 -1.44 11.42 -16.71
CA LYS A 27 -1.84 12.70 -16.12
C LYS A 27 -3.25 12.64 -15.51
N GLN A 28 -4.18 11.97 -16.17
CA GLN A 28 -5.55 11.82 -15.67
C GLN A 28 -5.65 10.83 -14.50
N ALA A 29 -4.84 9.77 -14.48
CA ALA A 29 -4.72 8.95 -13.29
C ALA A 29 -4.12 9.79 -12.15
N ALA A 30 -3.09 10.59 -12.44
CA ALA A 30 -2.38 11.43 -11.46
C ALA A 30 -3.31 12.39 -10.73
N SER A 31 -4.23 13.02 -11.46
CA SER A 31 -5.19 13.96 -10.89
C SER A 31 -6.28 13.30 -10.04
N ARG A 32 -6.43 11.97 -10.09
CA ARG A 32 -7.44 11.22 -9.32
C ARG A 32 -6.89 10.63 -8.02
N VAL A 33 -5.57 10.66 -7.82
CA VAL A 33 -5.00 10.18 -6.56
C VAL A 33 -5.18 11.23 -5.47
N VAL A 34 -5.86 10.81 -4.41
CA VAL A 34 -6.01 11.60 -3.18
C VAL A 34 -5.09 11.00 -2.12
N ILE A 35 -4.21 11.83 -1.57
CA ILE A 35 -3.32 11.42 -0.47
C ILE A 35 -4.05 11.76 0.82
N HIS A 36 -4.38 10.72 1.60
CA HIS A 36 -4.97 10.86 2.93
C HIS A 36 -3.91 10.61 4.01
N ASN A 37 -3.93 11.43 5.06
CA ASN A 37 -3.14 11.26 6.29
C ASN A 37 -1.62 11.03 6.07
N ALA A 38 -1.00 11.78 5.17
CA ALA A 38 0.45 11.72 4.99
C ALA A 38 1.16 12.51 6.10
N GLU A 39 2.09 11.87 6.81
CA GLU A 39 3.06 12.59 7.63
C GLU A 39 3.78 13.64 6.78
N LYS A 40 4.01 14.82 7.37
CA LYS A 40 4.73 15.90 6.72
C LYS A 40 6.10 15.37 6.24
N ASP A 41 6.42 15.61 4.97
CA ASP A 41 7.67 15.21 4.31
C ASP A 41 7.86 13.70 4.02
N PHE A 42 6.83 12.85 4.22
CA PHE A 42 6.92 11.44 3.83
C PHE A 42 6.93 11.23 2.31
N LEU A 43 6.20 12.07 1.57
CA LEU A 43 6.16 12.05 0.10
C LEU A 43 6.78 13.33 -0.47
N PRO A 44 7.56 13.25 -1.56
CA PRO A 44 7.96 12.04 -2.29
C PRO A 44 9.06 11.24 -1.56
N ILE A 45 8.98 9.90 -1.62
CA ILE A 45 9.99 9.04 -1.00
C ILE A 45 11.29 9.11 -1.82
N ALA A 46 12.35 9.61 -1.21
CA ALA A 46 13.69 9.62 -1.80
C ALA A 46 14.39 8.27 -1.58
N ASP A 47 15.25 7.87 -2.54
CA ASP A 47 16.12 6.68 -2.43
C ASP A 47 15.40 5.36 -2.08
N VAL A 48 14.19 5.16 -2.61
CA VAL A 48 13.38 3.94 -2.43
C VAL A 48 14.11 2.63 -2.74
N SER A 49 15.13 2.67 -3.59
CA SER A 49 15.91 1.48 -3.97
C SER A 49 16.71 0.89 -2.81
N ARG A 50 16.85 1.60 -1.69
CA ARG A 50 17.52 1.12 -0.48
C ARG A 50 16.56 0.44 0.50
N TRP A 51 15.26 0.62 0.31
CA TRP A 51 14.25 0.10 1.22
C TRP A 51 13.89 -1.32 0.83
N HIS A 52 13.75 -2.17 1.84
CA HIS A 52 13.10 -3.45 1.68
C HIS A 52 11.61 -3.29 1.93
N ALA A 53 10.81 -3.55 0.90
CA ALA A 53 9.38 -3.31 0.94
C ALA A 53 8.59 -4.62 0.96
N ALA A 54 7.56 -4.69 1.79
CA ALA A 54 6.56 -5.74 1.76
C ALA A 54 5.30 -5.22 1.06
N VAL A 55 4.81 -5.95 0.07
CA VAL A 55 3.54 -5.68 -0.59
C VAL A 55 2.51 -6.68 -0.08
N ILE A 56 1.38 -6.21 0.43
CA ILE A 56 0.30 -7.04 0.94
C ILE A 56 -0.93 -6.84 0.07
N HIS A 57 -1.36 -7.89 -0.64
CA HIS A 57 -2.61 -7.85 -1.40
C HIS A 57 -3.79 -8.39 -0.61
N SER A 58 -4.89 -7.64 -0.66
CA SER A 58 -6.19 -8.02 -0.13
C SER A 58 -7.25 -7.80 -1.20
N GLY A 59 -7.58 -8.86 -1.95
CA GLY A 59 -8.64 -8.82 -2.98
C GLY A 59 -8.32 -7.96 -4.21
N ASP A 60 -7.04 -7.69 -4.46
CA ASP A 60 -6.58 -6.84 -5.57
C ASP A 60 -6.48 -7.62 -6.89
N GLU A 61 -7.33 -7.27 -7.84
CA GLU A 61 -7.41 -7.89 -9.18
C GLU A 61 -6.18 -7.57 -10.06
N HIS A 62 -5.43 -6.52 -9.73
CA HIS A 62 -4.29 -6.05 -10.50
C HIS A 62 -2.95 -6.35 -9.81
N ALA A 63 -2.92 -7.32 -8.90
CA ALA A 63 -1.75 -7.65 -8.09
C ALA A 63 -0.50 -7.93 -8.95
N LEU A 64 -0.63 -8.79 -9.97
CA LEU A 64 0.51 -9.18 -10.83
C LEU A 64 1.14 -8.00 -11.57
N VAL A 65 0.32 -7.06 -12.04
CA VAL A 65 0.81 -5.88 -12.75
C VAL A 65 1.57 -4.97 -11.79
N PHE A 66 1.05 -4.80 -10.58
CA PHE A 66 1.75 -4.04 -9.56
C PHE A 66 3.06 -4.66 -9.15
N ASP A 67 3.08 -5.96 -8.87
CA ASP A 67 4.29 -6.63 -8.45
C ASP A 67 5.40 -6.48 -9.49
N SER A 68 5.05 -6.58 -10.77
CA SER A 68 5.98 -6.38 -11.89
C SER A 68 6.56 -4.95 -11.92
N ILE A 69 5.71 -3.95 -11.71
CA ILE A 69 6.12 -2.54 -11.69
C ILE A 69 6.94 -2.26 -10.43
N ALA A 70 6.47 -2.69 -9.26
CA ALA A 70 7.11 -2.46 -7.98
C ALA A 70 8.51 -3.08 -7.93
N ASN A 71 8.67 -4.32 -8.39
CA ASN A 71 9.98 -4.98 -8.51
C ASN A 71 10.98 -4.25 -9.40
N LYS A 72 10.53 -3.38 -10.31
CA LYS A 72 11.43 -2.58 -11.16
C LYS A 72 12.08 -1.41 -10.40
N TYR A 73 11.45 -0.92 -9.34
CA TYR A 73 11.86 0.30 -8.65
C TYR A 73 12.15 0.11 -7.15
N LEU A 74 11.67 -0.99 -6.56
CA LEU A 74 11.78 -1.35 -5.15
C LEU A 74 12.21 -2.82 -5.05
N ASN A 75 12.93 -3.17 -3.98
CA ASN A 75 13.09 -4.56 -3.59
C ASN A 75 11.82 -4.98 -2.82
N VAL A 76 10.93 -5.76 -3.46
CA VAL A 76 9.63 -6.11 -2.88
C VAL A 76 9.48 -7.61 -2.65
N ASP A 77 9.04 -7.96 -1.44
CA ASP A 77 8.44 -9.27 -1.16
C ASP A 77 6.92 -9.15 -1.16
N VAL A 78 6.27 -10.12 -1.79
CA VAL A 78 4.81 -10.11 -1.97
C VAL A 78 4.15 -11.09 -1.00
N PHE A 79 3.19 -10.56 -0.25
CA PHE A 79 2.36 -11.27 0.71
C PHE A 79 0.90 -11.22 0.25
N LYS A 80 0.18 -12.32 0.48
CA LYS A 80 -1.26 -12.39 0.24
C LYS A 80 -1.95 -12.63 1.56
N ILE A 81 -2.98 -11.84 1.85
CA ILE A 81 -3.85 -12.15 2.99
C ILE A 81 -4.76 -13.31 2.56
N PRO A 82 -4.71 -14.46 3.27
CA PRO A 82 -5.58 -15.57 2.94
C PRO A 82 -7.06 -15.18 3.17
N ALA A 83 -7.94 -15.69 2.30
CA ALA A 83 -9.38 -15.43 2.38
C ALA A 83 -10.00 -15.89 3.71
N VAL A 84 -9.38 -16.88 4.35
CA VAL A 84 -9.65 -17.28 5.73
C VAL A 84 -8.51 -16.75 6.59
N ASN A 85 -8.78 -15.68 7.33
CA ASN A 85 -7.84 -15.03 8.21
C ASN A 85 -8.18 -15.38 9.67
N THR A 86 -7.29 -16.13 10.32
CA THR A 86 -7.31 -16.28 11.78
C THR A 86 -6.36 -15.26 12.40
N ASP A 87 -6.62 -14.86 13.64
CA ASP A 87 -5.73 -13.96 14.38
C ASP A 87 -4.29 -14.47 14.37
N SER A 88 -4.07 -15.78 14.50
CA SER A 88 -2.74 -16.40 14.45
C SER A 88 -2.00 -16.17 13.13
N LEU A 89 -2.71 -16.21 11.99
CA LEU A 89 -2.10 -15.94 10.68
C LEU A 89 -1.75 -14.46 10.51
N LEU A 90 -2.61 -13.57 11.01
CA LEU A 90 -2.34 -12.12 11.01
C LEU A 90 -1.18 -11.77 11.95
N PHE A 91 -1.04 -12.43 13.10
CA PHE A 91 0.11 -12.27 13.99
C PHE A 91 1.41 -12.77 13.36
N ALA A 92 1.39 -13.93 12.70
CA ALA A 92 2.57 -14.43 11.98
C ALA A 92 3.01 -13.46 10.87
N LEU A 93 2.05 -12.92 10.11
CA LEU A 93 2.32 -11.90 9.10
C LEU A 93 2.89 -10.63 9.76
N HIS A 94 2.30 -10.16 10.87
CA HIS A 94 2.82 -9.01 11.61
C HIS A 94 4.30 -9.15 11.98
N ASP A 95 4.70 -10.34 12.45
CA ASP A 95 6.08 -10.62 12.82
C ASP A 95 7.03 -10.66 11.63
N GLN A 96 6.59 -11.20 10.49
CA GLN A 96 7.36 -11.15 9.25
C GLN A 96 7.56 -9.71 8.77
N LEU A 97 6.54 -8.86 8.88
CA LEU A 97 6.57 -7.47 8.44
C LEU A 97 7.52 -6.57 9.27
N LYS A 98 8.11 -7.05 10.36
CA LYS A 98 9.07 -6.29 11.19
C LYS A 98 10.43 -6.12 10.51
N PHE A 99 10.72 -6.92 9.49
CA PHE A 99 12.00 -6.88 8.76
C PHE A 99 11.96 -6.00 7.50
N TYR A 100 10.89 -5.23 7.31
CA TYR A 100 10.68 -4.38 6.14
C TYR A 100 10.59 -2.91 6.55
N ASP A 101 11.26 -2.06 5.79
CA ASP A 101 11.28 -0.61 6.00
C ASP A 101 9.95 0.03 5.56
N LEU A 102 9.34 -0.57 4.53
CA LEU A 102 8.11 -0.10 3.90
C LEU A 102 7.10 -1.23 3.77
N VAL A 103 5.87 -0.99 4.21
CA VAL A 103 4.73 -1.88 3.99
C VAL A 103 3.73 -1.17 3.08
N ILE A 104 3.43 -1.79 1.94
CA ILE A 104 2.43 -1.33 0.99
C ILE A 104 1.24 -2.28 1.04
N VAL A 105 0.10 -1.79 1.48
CA VAL A 105 -1.16 -2.53 1.51
C VAL A 105 -1.97 -2.16 0.28
N ARG A 106 -2.29 -3.16 -0.55
CA ARG A 106 -3.22 -3.02 -1.68
C ARG A 106 -4.55 -3.68 -1.35
N ALA A 107 -5.55 -2.84 -1.08
CA ALA A 107 -6.94 -3.27 -0.97
C ALA A 107 -7.60 -3.17 -2.35
N GLY A 108 -8.25 -4.25 -2.77
CA GLY A 108 -9.09 -4.25 -3.96
C GLY A 108 -10.40 -3.48 -3.76
N SER A 109 -11.35 -3.72 -4.65
CA SER A 109 -12.69 -3.10 -4.64
C SER A 109 -13.63 -3.69 -3.58
N ASN A 110 -13.29 -4.86 -3.03
CA ASN A 110 -14.06 -5.48 -1.95
C ASN A 110 -13.77 -4.79 -0.61
N PRO A 111 -14.80 -4.56 0.25
CA PRO A 111 -14.59 -4.04 1.59
C PRO A 111 -13.62 -4.89 2.41
N LEU A 112 -12.69 -4.25 3.11
CA LEU A 112 -11.83 -4.94 4.08
C LEU A 112 -12.69 -5.50 5.22
N THR A 113 -12.37 -6.72 5.66
CA THR A 113 -13.02 -7.29 6.84
C THR A 113 -12.55 -6.56 8.11
N PRO A 114 -13.37 -6.50 9.18
CA PRO A 114 -12.96 -5.84 10.43
C PRO A 114 -11.63 -6.33 10.99
N ALA A 115 -11.34 -7.63 10.86
CA ALA A 115 -10.07 -8.22 11.30
C ALA A 115 -8.87 -7.69 10.49
N ILE A 116 -9.03 -7.52 9.17
CA ILE A 116 -7.98 -6.95 8.30
C ILE A 116 -7.81 -5.46 8.58
N SER A 117 -8.90 -4.71 8.72
CA SER A 117 -8.84 -3.29 9.04
C SER A 117 -8.16 -3.06 10.40
N ALA A 118 -8.50 -3.86 11.43
CA ALA A 118 -7.84 -3.80 12.73
C ALA A 118 -6.36 -4.17 12.66
N PHE A 119 -5.99 -5.15 11.83
CA PHE A 119 -4.59 -5.51 11.60
C PHE A 119 -3.80 -4.35 10.97
N PHE A 120 -4.34 -3.68 9.95
CA PHE A 120 -3.70 -2.50 9.35
C PHE A 120 -3.65 -1.31 10.32
N GLY A 121 -4.68 -1.12 11.14
CA GLY A 121 -4.67 -0.14 12.23
C GLY A 121 -3.50 -0.38 13.19
N ARG A 122 -3.29 -1.63 13.63
CA ARG A 122 -2.13 -1.99 14.47
C ARG A 122 -0.80 -1.79 13.78
N LEU A 123 -0.68 -2.17 12.51
CA LEU A 123 0.54 -1.92 11.73
C LEU A 123 0.89 -0.43 11.64
N SER A 124 -0.12 0.44 11.59
CA SER A 124 0.09 1.87 11.49
C SER A 124 0.55 2.55 12.78
N LEU A 125 0.35 1.91 13.93
CA LEU A 125 0.87 2.38 15.22
C LEU A 125 2.38 2.11 15.37
N ASP A 126 2.94 1.24 14.53
CA ASP A 126 4.37 0.92 14.55
C ASP A 126 5.15 1.96 13.75
N THR A 127 5.78 2.90 14.46
CA THR A 127 6.52 4.02 13.87
C THR A 127 7.89 3.63 13.29
N THR A 128 8.33 2.39 13.50
CA THR A 128 9.64 1.91 13.01
C THR A 128 9.65 1.65 11.51
N ARG A 129 8.46 1.55 10.89
CA ARG A 129 8.26 1.27 9.47
C ARG A 129 7.25 2.25 8.88
N LYS A 130 7.33 2.42 7.57
CA LYS A 130 6.39 3.28 6.83
C LYS A 130 5.27 2.43 6.25
N LEU A 131 4.02 2.88 6.42
CA LEU A 131 2.83 2.19 5.91
C LEU A 131 2.17 3.03 4.82
N ILE A 132 1.87 2.42 3.68
CA ILE A 132 1.10 3.02 2.60
C ILE A 132 -0.09 2.10 2.31
N THR A 133 -1.29 2.63 2.42
CA THR A 133 -2.51 1.92 2.02
C THR A 133 -3.04 2.47 0.71
N VAL A 134 -3.36 1.58 -0.22
CA VAL A 134 -3.78 1.88 -1.58
C VAL A 134 -5.03 1.07 -1.87
N GLY A 135 -6.09 1.74 -2.28
CA GLY A 135 -7.35 1.07 -2.63
C GLY A 135 -8.46 2.09 -2.82
N ASP A 136 -9.67 1.58 -2.99
CA ASP A 136 -10.85 2.42 -3.13
C ASP A 136 -11.18 3.17 -1.83
N ASN A 137 -11.83 4.33 -1.95
CA ASN A 137 -12.14 5.23 -0.83
C ASN A 137 -12.85 4.52 0.34
N LEU A 138 -13.70 3.54 0.06
CA LEU A 138 -14.42 2.77 1.10
C LEU A 138 -13.46 2.02 2.04
N ASN A 139 -12.36 1.50 1.49
CA ASN A 139 -11.36 0.76 2.25
C ASN A 139 -10.37 1.68 2.99
N LEU A 140 -10.08 2.84 2.41
CA LEU A 140 -9.19 3.83 3.01
C LEU A 140 -9.84 4.55 4.20
N ILE A 141 -11.15 4.85 4.12
CA ILE A 141 -11.91 5.44 5.23
C ILE A 141 -11.96 4.48 6.43
N SER A 142 -12.24 3.19 6.20
CA SER A 142 -12.26 2.19 7.27
C SER A 142 -10.93 2.08 8.02
N CYS A 143 -9.79 2.25 7.32
CA CYS A 143 -8.48 2.23 7.97
C CYS A 143 -8.19 3.55 8.72
N ALA A 144 -8.62 4.69 8.18
CA ALA A 144 -8.42 6.00 8.80
C ALA A 144 -9.28 6.18 10.07
N ASP A 145 -10.53 5.70 10.05
CA ASP A 145 -11.43 5.78 11.20
C ASP A 145 -10.88 4.96 12.38
N LEU A 146 -10.34 3.76 12.11
CA LEU A 146 -9.69 2.93 13.14
C LEU A 146 -8.43 3.58 13.73
N GLN A 147 -7.68 4.37 12.95
CA GLN A 147 -6.57 5.15 13.48
C GLN A 147 -7.05 6.26 14.42
N SER A 148 -8.20 6.87 14.15
CA SER A 148 -8.75 7.92 15.02
C SER A 148 -9.26 7.34 16.36
N GLU A 149 -9.91 6.17 16.34
CA GLU A 149 -10.42 5.51 17.55
C GLU A 149 -9.29 4.99 18.46
N LEU A 150 -8.17 4.55 17.89
CA LEU A 150 -7.03 4.04 18.67
C LEU A 150 -6.17 5.15 19.32
N ASN A 151 -6.36 6.41 18.91
CA ASN A 151 -5.63 7.58 19.43
C ASN A 151 -6.43 8.41 20.44
N THR A 152 -7.59 7.91 20.90
CA THR A 152 -8.45 8.55 21.92
C THR A 152 -8.38 7.78 23.24
#